data_AF-A0A2D7RJX7-F1
#
_entry.id   AF-A0A2D7RJX7-F1
#
_cell.length_a   1.000
_cell.length_b   1.000
_cell.length_c   1.000
_cell.angle_alpha   90.00
_cell.angle_beta   90.00
_cell.angle_gamma   90.00
#
_symmetry.space_group_name_H-M   'P 1'
#
loop_
_entity.id
_entity.type
_entity.pdbx_description
1 polymer ?
#
loop_
_entity_poly.entity_id
_entity_poly.type
_entity_poly.pdbx_seq_one_letter_code
_entity_poly.pdbx_strand_id
1 'polypeptide(L)' 'GIKINGVDLISWNEKNKINEFKVLIRPLKGVQLIHQLMGGTLDKI' A
#
# COMPACT_ATOMS: atom_id res chain seq x y z
N GLY A 1 -14.93 12.48 7.29
CA GLY A 1 -13.81 11.89 6.53
C GLY A 1 -13.73 10.39 6.77
N ILE A 2 -13.17 9.61 5.85
CA ILE A 2 -12.96 8.17 6.03
C ILE A 2 -11.68 7.99 6.86
N LYS A 3 -11.78 7.38 8.04
CA LYS A 3 -10.59 6.97 8.79
C LYS A 3 -10.04 5.68 8.16
N ILE A 4 -8.77 5.71 7.79
CA ILE A 4 -8.06 4.59 7.17
C ILE A 4 -6.98 4.13 8.15
N ASN A 5 -6.89 2.81 8.33
CA ASN A 5 -5.78 2.17 9.02
C ASN A 5 -5.11 1.20 8.05
N GLY A 6 -3.79 1.09 8.12
CA GLY A 6 -3.05 0.09 7.37
C GLY A 6 -1.86 -0.44 8.14
N VAL A 7 -1.31 -1.55 7.66
CA VAL A 7 -0.06 -2.13 8.13
C VAL A 7 0.78 -2.52 6.93
N ASP A 8 2.09 -2.30 7.06
CA ASP A 8 3.08 -2.73 6.09
C ASP A 8 3.75 -4.01 6.60
N LEU A 9 3.69 -5.05 5.79
CA LEU A 9 4.36 -6.32 6.02
C LEU A 9 5.57 -6.35 5.10
N ILE A 10 6.74 -6.28 5.73
CA ILE A 10 8.02 -6.22 5.02
C ILE A 10 8.84 -7.44 5.45
N SER A 11 9.35 -8.18 4.48
CA SER A 11 10.27 -9.30 4.70
C SER A 11 11.64 -8.95 4.16
N TRP A 12 12.69 -9.38 4.87
CA TRP A 12 14.09 -9.20 4.48
C TRP A 12 14.73 -10.55 4.17
N ASN A 13 15.57 -10.59 3.13
CA ASN A 13 16.40 -11.75 2.84
C ASN A 13 17.70 -11.76 3.69
N GLU A 14 18.50 -12.81 3.53
CA GLU A 14 19.79 -13.00 4.22
C GLU A 14 20.81 -11.88 3.98
N LYS A 15 20.64 -11.09 2.92
CA LYS A 15 21.50 -9.92 2.60
C LYS A 15 20.95 -8.61 3.18
N ASN A 16 19.99 -8.68 4.10
CA ASN A 16 19.29 -7.53 4.68
C ASN A 16 18.65 -6.62 3.62
N LYS A 17 18.16 -7.20 2.51
CA LYS A 17 17.39 -6.47 1.49
C LYS A 17 15.93 -6.89 1.56
N ILE A 18 15.03 -5.94 1.32
CA ILE A 18 13.59 -6.21 1.22
C ILE A 18 13.38 -7.14 0.02
N ASN A 19 12.74 -8.29 0.25
CA ASN A 19 12.35 -9.22 -0.81
C ASN A 19 10.83 -9.35 -0.94
N GLU A 20 10.07 -8.81 0.01
CA GLU A 20 8.62 -8.79 -0.01
C GLU A 20 8.11 -7.52 0.66
N PHE A 21 7.12 -6.88 0.04
CA PHE A 21 6.43 -5.72 0.58
C PHE A 21 4.93 -5.86 0.32
N LYS A 22 4.17 -6.14 1.37
CA LYS A 22 2.71 -6.28 1.31
C LYS A 22 2.06 -5.23 2.19
N VAL A 23 1.09 -4.51 1.65
CA VAL A 23 0.33 -3.49 2.38
C VAL A 23 -1.09 -3.99 2.59
N LEU A 24 -1.56 -3.98 3.84
CA LEU A 24 -2.95 -4.28 4.17
C LEU A 24 -3.64 -3.01 4.65
N ILE A 25 -4.80 -2.69 4.08
CA ILE A 25 -5.54 -1.46 4.36
C ILE A 25 -6.99 -1.79 4.74
N ARG A 26 -7.54 -1.03 5.70
CA ARG A 26 -8.96 -1.05 6.08
C ARG A 26 -9.47 0.39 6.33
N PRO A 27 -10.78 0.63 6.17
CA PRO A 27 -11.80 -0.26 5.61
C PRO A 27 -11.71 -0.35 4.08
N LEU A 28 -12.51 -1.23 3.45
CA LEU A 28 -12.54 -1.43 2.00
C LEU A 28 -12.70 -0.11 1.21
N LYS A 29 -13.51 0.82 1.72
CA LYS A 29 -13.68 2.15 1.10
C LYS A 29 -12.37 2.95 1.05
N GLY A 30 -11.49 2.77 2.03
CA GLY A 30 -10.14 3.35 2.03
C GLY A 30 -9.23 2.70 0.99
N VAL A 31 -9.36 1.38 0.78
CA VAL A 31 -8.66 0.65 -0.29
C VAL A 31 -9.04 1.21 -1.67
N GLN A 32 -10.33 1.39 -1.93
CA GLN A 32 -10.84 1.91 -3.21
C GLN A 32 -10.33 3.33 -3.49
N LEU A 33 -10.36 4.20 -2.48
CA LEU A 33 -9.84 5.57 -2.60
C LEU A 33 -8.34 5.57 -2.93
N ILE A 34 -7.55 4.76 -2.24
CA ILE A 34 -6.10 4.66 -2.48
C ILE A 34 -5.83 4.09 -3.88
N HIS A 35 -6.58 3.07 -4.32
CA HIS A 35 -6.42 2.50 -5.65
C HIS A 35 -6.71 3.53 -6.77
N GLN A 36 -7.74 4.37 -6.60
CA GLN A 36 -8.03 5.47 -7.53
C GLN A 36 -6.88 6.48 -7.62
N LEU A 37 -6.28 6.84 -6.48
CA LEU A 37 -5.16 7.78 -6.42
C LEU A 37 -3.88 7.19 -7.00
N MET A 38 -3.62 5.89 -6.78
CA MET A 38 -2.48 5.17 -7.35
C MET A 38 -2.55 5.12 -8.88
N GLY A 39 -3.72 4.76 -9.44
CA GLY A 39 -3.94 4.75 -10.89
C GLY A 39 -3.71 6.11 -11.53
N GLY A 40 -4.16 7.19 -10.90
CA GLY A 40 -3.96 8.56 -11.40
C GLY A 40 -2.56 9.15 -11.17
N THR A 41 -1.67 8.46 -10.46
CA THR A 41 -0.28 8.90 -10.25
C THR A 41 0.66 8.35 -11.31
N LEU A 42 0.42 7.13 -11.82
CA LEU A 42 1.22 6.54 -12.91
C LEU A 42 1.05 7.31 -14.24
N ASP A 43 -0.13 7.87 -14.50
CA ASP A 43 -0.38 8.70 -15.70
C ASP A 43 0.31 10.09 -15.64
N LYS A 44 0.86 10.46 -14.48
CA LYS A 44 1.46 11.79 -14.24
C LYS A 44 2.98 11.79 -14.13
N ILE A 45 3.61 10.63 -14.30
CA ILE A 45 5.07 10.44 -14.32
C ILE A 45 5.46 10.00 -15.72
#